data_AF-A0A8H3G567-F1
#
_entry.id   AF-A0A8H3G567-F1
#
_cell.length_a   1.000
_cell.length_b   1.000
_cell.length_c   1.000
_cell.angle_alpha   90.00
_cell.angle_beta   90.00
_cell.angle_gamma   90.00
#
_symmetry.space_group_name_H-M   'P 1'
#
loop_
_entity.id
_entity.type
_entity.pdbx_description
1 polymer ?
#
loop_
_entity_poly.entity_id
_entity_poly.type
_entity_poly.pdbx_seq_one_letter_code
_entity_poly.pdbx_strand_id
1 'polypeptide(L)'
;MERTVEGSCEGDYSGYSRWGRRSTQDMHTIEDVVEKSLELKRMIDLDESVLAREIPIAESDIVQSDLFDRDPDQEDFEGYTGNAGASATHFYHDTVAILAPFNSLPRFLSKQAQQGAVDTNSWYKRLLKMVQEDSKDEALREELYHLVVLINQTLSRSQKPLTIQARRRTPSSLYKDYLPAPDAQWPIEASVILGEQDLFEMAIELTKSYSTSTFTYIGKAMFLFDLSTTHAQINHLLSRLPSFHAHYRAFESIIAGYEAEAIDAARGGALHQGDYTALCEVKAWAEEIYVLKLRTVSSVDRQDGIHLAEFAVKQANRRSLREYRELVTQLNTFTAFSVAFATHLLSSRGPELTRLVDDIDEVFLELCTDFLPTFSVECRSDPKRGRSESDSPHSPPNPVQCLMSADDVAILLLQLGRRGHAAEVLKVTRKLETESGTVDVSAFESFFLPLLEALISTITWTSEQQSIGFPVSKGRRQHLHQRLEGTGIKHVTDRRRVETLVVTKPSSPSMAKHEQWRKRFERAKERIKKLDQGMLKRLLGDDYKSLTELQGTTRGDQGLPGALVPERRQRLEIIDLT
;
A
#
# COMPACT_ATOMS: atom_id res chain seq x y z
N MET A 1 -29.90 -6.90 20.23
CA MET A 1 -30.07 -8.34 20.51
C MET A 1 -31.34 -8.76 19.83
N GLU A 2 -31.34 -9.91 19.17
CA GLU A 2 -32.52 -10.50 18.55
C GLU A 2 -32.67 -11.93 19.04
N ARG A 3 -33.87 -12.28 19.49
CA ARG A 3 -34.27 -13.66 19.75
C ARG A 3 -35.33 -14.04 18.73
N THR A 4 -35.17 -15.20 18.12
CA THR A 4 -36.15 -15.77 17.20
C THR A 4 -36.63 -17.09 17.77
N VAL A 5 -37.95 -17.28 17.81
CA VAL A 5 -38.59 -18.52 18.24
C VAL A 5 -39.55 -18.93 17.14
N GLU A 6 -39.30 -20.09 16.53
CA GLU A 6 -40.16 -20.67 15.51
C GLU A 6 -40.80 -21.93 16.05
N GLY A 7 -42.09 -22.12 15.78
CA GLY A 7 -42.77 -23.34 16.18
C GLY A 7 -44.17 -23.47 15.62
N SER A 8 -44.81 -24.58 15.96
CA SER A 8 -46.21 -24.81 15.61
C SER A 8 -47.12 -23.89 16.41
N CYS A 9 -48.19 -23.43 15.78
CA CYS A 9 -49.27 -22.72 16.44
C CYS A 9 -50.61 -23.32 16.02
N GLU A 10 -51.53 -23.47 16.97
CA GLU A 10 -52.90 -23.80 16.64
C GLU A 10 -53.60 -22.52 16.18
N GLY A 11 -53.98 -22.47 14.90
CA GLY A 11 -54.86 -21.42 14.42
C GLY A 11 -56.18 -21.53 15.17
N ASP A 12 -56.52 -20.50 15.93
CA ASP A 12 -57.68 -20.44 16.81
C ASP A 12 -58.95 -20.77 16.01
N TYR A 13 -59.36 -22.05 15.99
CA TYR A 13 -60.53 -22.55 15.24
C TYR A 13 -61.82 -22.24 16.03
N SER A 14 -61.83 -21.15 16.80
CA SER A 14 -62.96 -20.72 17.61
C SER A 14 -63.96 -19.88 16.79
N GLY A 15 -64.67 -20.59 15.92
CA GLY A 15 -66.12 -20.35 15.76
C GLY A 15 -66.56 -19.30 14.75
N TYR A 16 -67.53 -19.73 13.95
CA TYR A 16 -68.48 -18.90 13.20
C TYR A 16 -69.06 -17.74 14.04
N SER A 17 -68.38 -16.61 14.11
CA SER A 17 -68.93 -15.36 14.65
C SER A 17 -69.24 -14.38 13.54
N ARG A 18 -70.53 -14.39 13.22
CA ARG A 18 -71.35 -13.43 12.48
C ARG A 18 -70.90 -11.96 12.71
N TRP A 19 -70.43 -11.32 11.64
CA TRP A 19 -70.36 -9.86 11.43
C TRP A 19 -69.88 -9.01 12.63
N GLY A 20 -68.57 -8.96 12.84
CA GLY A 20 -67.91 -7.98 13.71
C GLY A 20 -66.44 -7.87 13.32
N ARG A 21 -65.91 -6.65 13.28
CA ARG A 21 -64.53 -6.31 12.86
C ARG A 21 -63.48 -7.32 13.34
N ARG A 22 -62.72 -7.90 12.40
CA ARG A 22 -61.43 -8.56 12.69
C ARG A 22 -60.56 -7.57 13.47
N SER A 23 -60.28 -7.88 14.73
CA SER A 23 -59.09 -7.32 15.40
C SER A 23 -57.90 -8.08 14.85
N THR A 24 -57.14 -7.43 13.98
CA THR A 24 -55.89 -7.94 13.39
C THR A 24 -54.72 -7.59 14.32
N GLN A 25 -54.62 -8.19 15.52
CA GLN A 25 -53.52 -7.78 16.40
C GLN A 25 -53.10 -8.68 17.56
N ASP A 26 -53.61 -9.91 17.70
CA ASP A 26 -53.11 -10.82 18.73
C ASP A 26 -52.15 -11.81 18.06
N MET A 27 -50.91 -11.89 18.56
CA MET A 27 -49.89 -12.81 18.04
C MET A 27 -50.24 -14.26 18.40
N HIS A 28 -49.95 -15.20 17.51
CA HIS A 28 -50.29 -16.61 17.69
C HIS A 28 -49.39 -17.23 18.77
N THR A 29 -49.97 -17.97 19.72
CA THR A 29 -49.15 -18.66 20.73
C THR A 29 -48.43 -19.85 20.09
N ILE A 30 -47.10 -19.90 20.22
CA ILE A 30 -46.31 -21.06 19.79
C ILE A 30 -46.45 -22.16 20.86
N GLU A 31 -46.99 -23.32 20.47
CA GLU A 31 -47.23 -24.44 21.38
C GLU A 31 -46.02 -25.38 21.45
N ASP A 32 -45.47 -25.76 20.29
CA ASP A 32 -44.24 -26.55 20.21
C ASP A 32 -43.13 -25.75 19.51
N VAL A 33 -42.09 -25.39 20.25
CA VAL A 33 -40.91 -24.71 19.71
C VAL A 33 -40.08 -25.70 18.88
N VAL A 34 -39.89 -25.38 17.60
CA VAL A 34 -39.08 -26.15 16.64
C VAL A 34 -37.65 -25.62 16.61
N GLU A 35 -37.50 -24.30 16.51
CA GLU A 35 -36.19 -23.65 16.44
C GLU A 35 -36.14 -22.41 17.34
N LYS A 36 -34.97 -22.18 17.91
CA LYS A 36 -34.70 -21.03 18.76
C LYS A 36 -33.29 -20.52 18.53
N SER A 37 -33.18 -19.23 18.25
CA SER A 37 -31.89 -18.56 18.10
C SER A 37 -31.86 -17.28 18.96
N LEU A 38 -30.66 -16.92 19.40
CA LEU A 38 -30.41 -15.72 20.17
C LEU A 38 -29.06 -15.14 19.78
N GLU A 39 -29.06 -13.90 19.33
CA GLU A 39 -27.84 -13.26 18.84
C GLU A 39 -27.80 -11.74 19.06
N LEU A 40 -26.59 -11.21 19.16
CA LEU A 40 -26.32 -9.78 19.11
C LEU A 40 -26.12 -9.38 17.65
N LYS A 41 -27.18 -8.91 16.99
CA LYS A 41 -27.12 -8.39 15.61
C LYS A 41 -26.02 -7.36 15.41
N ARG A 42 -25.85 -6.45 16.36
CA ARG A 42 -24.85 -5.38 16.31
C ARG A 42 -24.36 -5.07 17.72
N MET A 43 -23.05 -5.10 17.89
CA MET A 43 -22.36 -4.65 19.10
C MET A 43 -21.64 -3.34 18.78
N ILE A 44 -21.96 -2.31 19.54
CA ILE A 44 -21.33 -0.99 19.44
C ILE A 44 -20.62 -0.66 20.73
N ASP A 45 -19.52 0.05 20.62
CA ASP A 45 -18.84 0.66 21.76
C ASP A 45 -19.49 2.01 22.12
N LEU A 46 -19.07 2.63 23.22
CA LEU A 46 -19.56 3.92 23.71
C LEU A 46 -19.29 5.09 22.75
N ASP A 47 -18.34 4.93 21.84
CA ASP A 47 -18.02 5.87 20.76
C ASP A 47 -18.84 5.63 19.48
N GLU A 48 -19.91 4.82 19.57
CA GLU A 48 -20.79 4.37 18.48
C GLU A 48 -20.10 3.48 17.43
N SER A 49 -18.84 3.12 17.65
CA SER A 49 -18.10 2.33 16.69
C SER A 49 -18.55 0.86 16.76
N VAL A 50 -18.75 0.26 15.58
CA VAL A 50 -19.17 -1.14 15.52
C VAL A 50 -18.00 -2.03 15.90
N LEU A 51 -18.16 -2.82 16.95
CA LEU A 51 -17.19 -3.80 17.39
C LEU A 51 -17.44 -5.14 16.72
N ALA A 52 -18.71 -5.56 16.67
CA ALA A 52 -19.09 -6.86 16.14
C ALA A 52 -20.49 -6.90 15.54
N ARG A 53 -20.77 -7.94 14.77
CA ARG A 53 -22.11 -8.26 14.24
C ARG A 53 -22.42 -9.74 14.37
N GLU A 54 -23.70 -10.07 14.48
CA GLU A 54 -24.21 -11.45 14.43
C GLU A 54 -23.49 -12.38 15.42
N ILE A 55 -23.29 -11.92 16.66
CA ILE A 55 -22.66 -12.75 17.70
C ILE A 55 -23.72 -13.67 18.32
N PRO A 56 -23.58 -15.01 18.24
CA PRO A 56 -24.45 -15.91 18.96
C PRO A 56 -24.17 -15.82 20.47
N ILE A 57 -25.24 -15.75 21.26
CA ILE A 57 -25.16 -15.72 22.74
C ILE A 57 -26.11 -16.78 23.33
N ALA A 58 -25.78 -17.30 24.51
CA ALA A 58 -26.65 -18.23 25.21
C ALA A 58 -27.57 -17.48 26.18
N GLU A 59 -28.75 -18.03 26.48
CA GLU A 59 -29.65 -17.44 27.48
C GLU A 59 -29.03 -17.39 28.88
N SER A 60 -28.12 -18.33 29.18
CA SER A 60 -27.33 -18.33 30.41
C SER A 60 -26.38 -17.15 30.53
N ASP A 61 -26.11 -16.43 29.43
CA ASP A 61 -25.28 -15.23 29.42
C ASP A 61 -26.08 -13.97 29.81
N ILE A 62 -27.42 -14.07 29.86
CA ILE A 62 -28.31 -12.98 30.25
C ILE A 62 -28.49 -12.97 31.78
N VAL A 63 -28.18 -11.85 32.40
CA VAL A 63 -28.28 -11.68 33.87
C VAL A 63 -29.73 -11.46 34.34
N GLN A 64 -30.56 -10.83 33.51
CA GLN A 64 -31.97 -10.56 33.82
C GLN A 64 -32.80 -11.82 33.66
N SER A 65 -33.58 -12.18 34.68
CA SER A 65 -34.63 -13.20 34.53
C SER A 65 -35.80 -12.61 33.75
N ASP A 66 -36.53 -13.48 33.04
CA ASP A 66 -37.84 -13.16 32.46
C ASP A 66 -37.83 -12.09 31.36
N LEU A 67 -36.68 -11.80 30.74
CA LEU A 67 -36.54 -10.81 29.66
C LEU A 67 -37.49 -11.06 28.47
N PHE A 68 -37.86 -12.31 28.25
CA PHE A 68 -38.72 -12.75 27.15
C PHE A 68 -40.12 -13.18 27.62
N ASP A 69 -40.50 -12.87 28.86
CA ASP A 69 -41.87 -13.06 29.37
C ASP A 69 -42.73 -11.83 29.01
N ARG A 70 -42.90 -11.61 27.70
CA ARG A 70 -43.62 -10.48 27.10
C ARG A 70 -44.12 -10.86 25.70
N ASP A 71 -45.00 -10.04 25.13
CA ASP A 71 -45.41 -10.22 23.73
C ASP A 71 -44.23 -9.98 22.76
N PRO A 72 -44.18 -10.70 21.62
CA PRO A 72 -43.14 -10.48 20.60
C PRO A 72 -43.25 -9.07 20.03
N ASP A 73 -42.14 -8.56 19.49
CA ASP A 73 -42.16 -7.27 18.80
C ASP A 73 -42.73 -7.43 17.37
N GLN A 74 -42.49 -8.58 16.75
CA GLN A 74 -42.96 -8.95 15.42
C GLN A 74 -43.27 -10.45 15.33
N GLU A 75 -44.18 -10.82 14.43
CA GLU A 75 -44.52 -12.20 14.10
C GLU A 75 -44.58 -12.36 12.58
N ASP A 76 -43.95 -13.42 12.07
CA ASP A 76 -44.18 -13.95 10.73
C ASP A 76 -45.00 -15.23 10.84
N PHE A 77 -46.25 -15.18 10.37
CA PHE A 77 -47.17 -16.33 10.38
C PHE A 77 -47.34 -16.89 8.97
N GLU A 78 -47.12 -18.19 8.79
CA GLU A 78 -47.20 -18.85 7.47
C GLU A 78 -48.63 -18.90 6.90
N GLY A 79 -49.64 -18.61 7.73
CA GLY A 79 -51.04 -18.68 7.33
C GLY A 79 -51.63 -20.08 7.49
N TYR A 80 -52.92 -20.19 7.20
CA TYR A 80 -53.64 -21.47 7.31
C TYR A 80 -53.25 -22.42 6.17
N THR A 81 -52.42 -23.42 6.47
CA THR A 81 -51.90 -24.42 5.53
C THR A 81 -52.80 -25.66 5.36
N GLY A 82 -54.06 -25.59 5.80
CA GLY A 82 -55.03 -26.68 5.68
C GLY A 82 -54.72 -27.83 6.65
N ASN A 83 -54.39 -29.02 6.13
CA ASN A 83 -54.10 -30.21 6.96
C ASN A 83 -52.64 -30.28 7.44
N ALA A 84 -51.75 -29.44 6.90
CA ALA A 84 -50.44 -29.22 7.50
C ALA A 84 -50.64 -28.18 8.62
N GLY A 85 -50.19 -28.45 9.85
CA GLY A 85 -50.24 -27.46 10.94
C GLY A 85 -49.55 -26.16 10.54
N ALA A 86 -50.03 -25.03 11.05
CA ALA A 86 -49.43 -23.73 10.77
C ALA A 86 -48.25 -23.46 11.71
N SER A 87 -47.26 -22.72 11.22
CA SER A 87 -46.14 -22.23 12.03
C SER A 87 -46.15 -20.71 12.13
N ALA A 88 -45.64 -20.23 13.25
CA ALA A 88 -45.36 -18.82 13.48
C ALA A 88 -43.92 -18.66 13.96
N THR A 89 -43.32 -17.55 13.54
CA THR A 89 -42.00 -17.14 13.98
C THR A 89 -42.12 -15.83 14.74
N HIS A 90 -41.77 -15.86 16.02
CA HIS A 90 -41.76 -14.70 16.90
C HIS A 90 -40.38 -14.07 16.97
N PHE A 91 -40.32 -12.74 16.82
CA PHE A 91 -39.09 -11.97 16.91
C PHE A 91 -39.14 -11.01 18.10
N TYR A 92 -38.08 -11.04 18.92
CA TYR A 92 -37.88 -10.16 20.06
C TYR A 92 -36.61 -9.36 19.86
N HIS A 93 -36.71 -8.03 19.87
CA HIS A 93 -35.63 -7.08 19.62
C HIS A 93 -35.39 -6.22 20.85
N ASP A 94 -34.22 -6.39 21.47
CA ASP A 94 -33.84 -5.65 22.66
C ASP A 94 -32.47 -4.99 22.50
N THR A 95 -32.33 -3.79 23.08
CA THR A 95 -31.01 -3.15 23.24
C THR A 95 -30.46 -3.54 24.59
N VAL A 96 -29.28 -4.17 24.61
CA VAL A 96 -28.66 -4.71 25.82
C VAL A 96 -27.31 -4.06 26.09
N ALA A 97 -26.96 -3.90 27.36
CA ALA A 97 -25.61 -3.54 27.78
C ALA A 97 -24.80 -4.80 28.02
N ILE A 98 -23.58 -4.86 27.48
CA ILE A 98 -22.67 -6.00 27.64
C ILE A 98 -21.68 -5.67 28.75
N LEU A 99 -21.65 -6.51 29.77
CA LEU A 99 -20.69 -6.41 30.87
C LEU A 99 -19.67 -7.53 30.72
N ALA A 100 -18.47 -7.19 30.24
CA ALA A 100 -17.37 -8.14 30.10
C ALA A 100 -16.25 -7.77 31.07
N PRO A 101 -15.79 -8.71 31.93
CA PRO A 101 -14.55 -8.52 32.67
C PRO A 101 -13.42 -8.24 31.68
N PHE A 102 -12.64 -7.19 31.95
CA PHE A 102 -11.64 -6.69 31.01
C PHE A 102 -10.66 -7.79 30.56
N ASN A 103 -10.17 -8.62 31.49
CA ASN A 103 -9.28 -9.76 31.21
C ASN A 103 -9.90 -10.86 30.32
N SER A 104 -11.22 -10.86 30.13
CA SER A 104 -11.94 -11.79 29.26
C SER A 104 -12.24 -11.21 27.87
N LEU A 105 -12.17 -9.88 27.72
CA LEU A 105 -12.48 -9.16 26.49
C LEU A 105 -11.60 -9.59 25.30
N PRO A 106 -10.27 -9.76 25.44
CA PRO A 106 -9.44 -10.21 24.33
C PRO A 106 -9.85 -11.60 23.84
N ARG A 107 -10.12 -12.51 24.78
CA ARG A 107 -10.58 -13.87 24.49
C ARG A 107 -11.94 -13.86 23.82
N PHE A 108 -12.85 -13.01 24.27
CA PHE A 108 -14.17 -12.83 23.68
C PHE A 108 -14.05 -12.31 22.24
N LEU A 109 -13.36 -11.19 22.02
CA LEU A 109 -13.19 -10.59 20.70
C LEU A 109 -12.43 -11.50 19.73
N SER A 110 -11.40 -12.22 20.19
CA SER A 110 -10.67 -13.21 19.38
C SER A 110 -11.56 -14.36 18.93
N LYS A 111 -12.48 -14.84 19.78
CA LYS A 111 -13.46 -15.88 19.40
C LYS A 111 -14.40 -15.36 18.30
N GLN A 112 -14.89 -14.14 18.45
CA GLN A 112 -15.81 -13.53 17.49
C GLN A 112 -15.13 -13.20 16.15
N ALA A 113 -13.87 -12.76 16.18
CA ALA A 113 -13.10 -12.47 14.97
C ALA A 113 -12.96 -13.67 14.03
N GLN A 114 -12.85 -14.88 14.58
CA GLN A 114 -12.77 -16.12 13.79
C GLN A 114 -14.08 -16.49 13.11
N GLN A 115 -15.20 -16.07 13.69
CA GLN A 115 -16.52 -16.23 13.10
C GLN A 115 -16.79 -15.17 12.02
N GLY A 116 -15.81 -14.30 11.72
CA GLY A 116 -15.97 -13.17 10.80
C GLY A 116 -16.77 -12.01 11.39
N ALA A 117 -17.15 -12.11 12.68
CA ALA A 117 -18.03 -11.16 13.34
C ALA A 117 -17.30 -9.87 13.77
N VAL A 118 -15.96 -9.89 13.89
CA VAL A 118 -15.15 -8.77 14.44
C VAL A 118 -13.91 -8.47 13.59
N ASP A 119 -13.71 -7.21 13.24
CA ASP A 119 -12.42 -6.70 12.75
C ASP A 119 -11.52 -6.36 13.95
N THR A 120 -10.73 -7.35 14.38
CA THR A 120 -9.81 -7.19 15.50
C THR A 120 -8.73 -6.15 15.23
N ASN A 121 -8.25 -6.01 13.99
CA ASN A 121 -7.20 -5.04 13.67
C ASN A 121 -7.69 -3.61 13.86
N SER A 122 -8.92 -3.31 13.43
CA SER A 122 -9.53 -2.01 13.68
C SER A 122 -9.76 -1.74 15.16
N TRP A 123 -10.13 -2.76 15.95
CA TRP A 123 -10.23 -2.62 17.40
C TRP A 123 -8.89 -2.33 18.07
N TYR A 124 -7.83 -3.10 17.78
CA TYR A 124 -6.50 -2.85 18.33
C TYR A 124 -5.97 -1.46 17.96
N LYS A 125 -6.15 -1.04 16.70
CA LYS A 125 -5.74 0.31 16.25
C LYS A 125 -6.46 1.42 17.01
N ARG A 126 -7.73 1.22 17.37
CA ARG A 126 -8.45 2.18 18.23
C ARG A 126 -7.86 2.23 19.63
N LEU A 127 -7.63 1.07 20.25
CA LEU A 127 -7.03 1.02 21.59
C LEU A 127 -5.65 1.68 21.62
N LEU A 128 -4.80 1.41 20.62
CA LEU A 128 -3.50 2.07 20.47
C LEU A 128 -3.65 3.59 20.35
N LYS A 129 -4.60 4.03 19.54
CA LYS A 129 -4.88 5.45 19.35
C LYS A 129 -5.35 6.11 20.66
N MET A 130 -6.22 5.46 21.43
CA MET A 130 -6.69 5.96 22.72
C MET A 130 -5.53 6.13 23.71
N VAL A 131 -4.64 5.13 23.80
CA VAL A 131 -3.44 5.22 24.66
C VAL A 131 -2.47 6.31 24.18
N GLN A 132 -2.37 6.54 22.87
CA GLN A 132 -1.56 7.63 22.32
C GLN A 132 -2.16 9.02 22.60
N GLU A 133 -3.48 9.15 22.53
CA GLU A 133 -4.19 10.42 22.76
C GLU A 133 -4.28 10.79 24.24
N ASP A 134 -4.44 9.80 25.13
CA ASP A 134 -4.41 9.96 26.58
C ASP A 134 -3.31 9.11 27.22
N SER A 135 -2.06 9.57 27.03
CA SER A 135 -0.88 8.88 27.56
C SER A 135 -0.80 8.81 29.09
N LYS A 136 -1.72 9.48 29.82
CA LYS A 136 -1.78 9.48 31.29
C LYS A 136 -2.83 8.52 31.85
N ASP A 137 -3.67 7.93 31.00
CA ASP A 137 -4.63 6.92 31.44
C ASP A 137 -3.91 5.60 31.73
N GLU A 138 -3.48 5.43 32.98
CA GLU A 138 -2.80 4.21 33.42
C GLU A 138 -3.69 2.97 33.33
N ALA A 139 -5.01 3.11 33.41
CA ALA A 139 -5.91 1.96 33.27
C ALA A 139 -5.88 1.43 31.83
N LEU A 140 -5.97 2.32 30.83
CA LEU A 140 -5.85 1.94 29.42
C LEU A 140 -4.46 1.40 29.06
N ARG A 141 -3.39 1.95 29.66
CA ARG A 141 -2.02 1.47 29.47
C ARG A 141 -1.82 0.06 30.03
N GLU A 142 -2.25 -0.20 31.26
CA GLU A 142 -2.24 -1.55 31.86
C GLU A 142 -3.09 -2.54 31.06
N GLU A 143 -4.21 -2.08 30.51
CA GLU A 143 -5.06 -2.87 29.63
C GLU A 143 -4.32 -3.30 28.35
N LEU A 144 -3.68 -2.36 27.67
CA LEU A 144 -2.87 -2.65 26.49
C LEU A 144 -1.66 -3.53 26.83
N TYR A 145 -1.03 -3.32 27.99
CA TYR A 145 0.09 -4.14 28.47
C TYR A 145 -0.32 -5.62 28.61
N HIS A 146 -1.40 -5.89 29.36
CA HIS A 146 -1.89 -7.25 29.57
C HIS A 146 -2.28 -7.94 28.26
N LEU A 147 -2.85 -7.18 27.32
CA LEU A 147 -3.22 -7.65 26.00
C LEU A 147 -1.99 -8.12 25.20
N VAL A 148 -0.93 -7.31 25.17
CA VAL A 148 0.34 -7.65 24.51
C VAL A 148 0.97 -8.89 25.15
N VAL A 149 1.03 -8.94 26.48
CA VAL A 149 1.55 -10.10 27.23
C VAL A 149 0.80 -11.38 26.86
N LEU A 150 -0.53 -11.35 26.88
CA LEU A 150 -1.37 -12.50 26.58
C LEU A 150 -1.09 -13.03 25.16
N ILE A 151 -0.93 -12.14 24.20
CA ILE A 151 -0.71 -12.50 22.80
C ILE A 151 0.69 -13.04 22.58
N ASN A 152 1.71 -12.37 23.12
CA ASN A 152 3.07 -12.87 23.05
C ASN A 152 3.16 -14.28 23.65
N GLN A 153 2.59 -14.52 24.84
CA GLN A 153 2.54 -15.85 25.43
C GLN A 153 1.83 -16.88 24.53
N THR A 154 0.75 -16.48 23.87
CA THR A 154 0.01 -17.36 22.95
C THR A 154 0.82 -17.68 21.70
N LEU A 155 1.48 -16.68 21.11
CA LEU A 155 2.39 -16.84 19.97
C LEU A 155 3.59 -17.72 20.34
N SER A 156 4.24 -17.52 21.49
CA SER A 156 5.35 -18.36 21.95
C SER A 156 4.95 -19.83 22.12
N ARG A 157 3.74 -20.10 22.63
CA ARG A 157 3.22 -21.48 22.74
C ARG A 157 3.00 -22.12 21.38
N SER A 158 2.54 -21.35 20.39
CA SER A 158 2.30 -21.84 19.02
C SER A 158 3.59 -22.23 18.27
N GLN A 159 4.73 -21.63 18.62
CA GLN A 159 6.01 -21.91 17.97
C GLN A 159 6.70 -23.19 18.51
N LYS A 160 6.32 -23.69 19.69
CA LYS A 160 6.89 -24.94 20.22
C LYS A 160 6.36 -26.14 19.42
N PRO A 161 7.23 -27.02 18.87
CA PRO A 161 6.78 -28.22 18.20
C PRO A 161 6.03 -29.10 19.20
N LEU A 162 4.71 -29.25 19.00
CA LEU A 162 3.89 -30.17 19.80
C LEU A 162 4.48 -31.59 19.66
N THR A 163 4.83 -32.20 20.79
CA THR A 163 5.23 -33.62 20.82
C THR A 163 4.11 -34.50 20.25
N ILE A 164 4.48 -35.60 19.58
CA ILE A 164 3.53 -36.53 18.94
C ILE A 164 2.45 -37.04 19.92
N GLN A 165 2.79 -37.15 21.21
CA GLN A 165 1.85 -37.52 22.27
C GLN A 165 0.90 -36.38 22.68
N ALA A 166 1.35 -35.12 22.66
CA ALA A 166 0.50 -33.95 22.89
C ALA A 166 -0.54 -33.80 21.76
N ARG A 167 -0.14 -34.00 20.49
CA ARG A 167 -1.05 -34.01 19.33
C ARG A 167 -2.22 -34.98 19.45
N ARG A 168 -2.09 -36.06 20.22
CA ARG A 168 -3.16 -37.06 20.42
C ARG A 168 -4.07 -36.76 21.62
N ARG A 169 -3.67 -35.87 22.53
CA ARG A 169 -4.42 -35.54 23.76
C ARG A 169 -5.02 -34.14 23.77
N THR A 170 -4.47 -33.20 23.00
CA THR A 170 -5.07 -31.88 22.81
C THR A 170 -5.82 -31.84 21.48
N PRO A 171 -7.14 -31.58 21.48
CA PRO A 171 -7.88 -31.27 20.26
C PRO A 171 -7.14 -30.18 19.48
N SER A 172 -6.80 -30.45 18.23
CA SER A 172 -6.07 -29.52 17.36
C SER A 172 -6.80 -28.17 17.15
N SER A 173 -8.06 -28.07 17.58
CA SER A 173 -8.89 -26.85 17.58
C SER A 173 -8.53 -25.89 18.72
N LEU A 174 -8.24 -26.37 19.95
CA LEU A 174 -8.12 -25.49 21.13
C LEU A 174 -6.93 -24.50 21.13
N TYR A 175 -6.02 -24.55 20.16
CA TYR A 175 -4.86 -23.65 20.08
C TYR A 175 -4.71 -22.91 18.75
N LYS A 176 -5.35 -23.39 17.66
CA LYS A 176 -5.44 -22.63 16.41
C LYS A 176 -6.54 -21.57 16.48
N ASP A 177 -7.55 -21.82 17.31
CA ASP A 177 -8.81 -21.07 17.36
C ASP A 177 -8.77 -19.91 18.37
N TYR A 178 -7.60 -19.29 18.62
CA TYR A 178 -7.49 -18.18 19.60
C TYR A 178 -6.52 -17.07 19.19
N LEU A 179 -5.80 -17.20 18.08
CA LEU A 179 -4.73 -16.29 17.73
C LEU A 179 -5.27 -15.13 16.87
N PRO A 180 -4.94 -13.86 17.16
CA PRO A 180 -4.92 -12.85 16.10
C PRO A 180 -4.05 -13.40 14.97
N ALA A 181 -4.37 -13.06 13.71
CA ALA A 181 -3.67 -13.62 12.55
C ALA A 181 -2.15 -13.65 12.81
N PRO A 182 -1.42 -14.73 12.44
CA PRO A 182 0.02 -14.88 12.72
C PRO A 182 0.93 -13.78 12.13
N ASP A 183 0.34 -12.81 11.44
CA ASP A 183 0.91 -11.59 10.89
C ASP A 183 0.59 -10.32 11.74
N ALA A 184 0.10 -10.49 12.98
CA ALA A 184 -0.21 -9.39 13.87
C ALA A 184 1.08 -8.65 14.29
N GLN A 185 1.33 -7.51 13.66
CA GLN A 185 2.49 -6.65 13.90
C GLN A 185 2.26 -5.63 15.02
N TRP A 186 1.02 -5.41 15.41
CA TRP A 186 0.64 -4.40 16.39
C TRP A 186 1.23 -4.63 17.80
N PRO A 187 1.59 -5.86 18.27
CA PRO A 187 2.29 -6.01 19.55
C PRO A 187 3.62 -5.27 19.60
N ILE A 188 4.31 -5.13 18.46
CA ILE A 188 5.53 -4.33 18.34
C ILE A 188 5.19 -2.85 18.59
N GLU A 189 4.22 -2.32 17.85
CA GLU A 189 3.74 -0.94 17.98
C GLU A 189 3.25 -0.61 19.41
N ALA A 190 2.45 -1.51 20.00
CA ALA A 190 1.96 -1.39 21.36
C ALA A 190 3.09 -1.33 22.39
N SER A 191 4.09 -2.21 22.26
CA SER A 191 5.22 -2.24 23.18
C SER A 191 6.03 -0.95 23.14
N VAL A 192 6.20 -0.35 21.96
CA VAL A 192 6.84 0.96 21.81
C VAL A 192 6.03 2.07 22.46
N ILE A 193 4.70 2.10 22.24
CA ILE A 193 3.81 3.10 22.85
C ILE A 193 3.77 2.98 24.38
N LEU A 194 3.83 1.75 24.90
CA LEU A 194 3.89 1.50 26.32
C LEU A 194 5.26 1.87 26.93
N GLY A 195 6.32 1.87 26.12
CA GLY A 195 7.69 2.07 26.60
C GLY A 195 8.30 0.82 27.23
N GLU A 196 7.82 -0.36 26.83
CA GLU A 196 8.18 -1.65 27.45
C GLU A 196 9.13 -2.45 26.56
N GLN A 197 10.44 -2.35 26.85
CA GLN A 197 11.50 -3.00 26.05
C GLN A 197 11.35 -4.52 26.00
N ASP A 198 11.09 -5.17 27.14
CA ASP A 198 10.98 -6.64 27.22
C ASP A 198 9.84 -7.17 26.34
N LEU A 199 8.71 -6.43 26.29
CA LEU A 199 7.58 -6.78 25.43
C LEU A 199 7.91 -6.58 23.96
N PHE A 200 8.66 -5.52 23.63
CA PHE A 200 9.09 -5.22 22.28
C PHE A 200 10.03 -6.30 21.74
N GLU A 201 11.05 -6.69 22.49
CA GLU A 201 11.99 -7.75 22.10
C GLU A 201 11.26 -9.07 21.87
N MET A 202 10.36 -9.44 22.79
CA MET A 202 9.53 -10.64 22.65
C MET A 202 8.61 -10.56 21.42
N ALA A 203 7.97 -9.42 21.16
CA ALA A 203 7.10 -9.22 20.00
C ALA A 203 7.87 -9.35 18.68
N ILE A 204 9.09 -8.81 18.61
CA ILE A 204 9.98 -8.93 17.45
C ILE A 204 10.31 -10.40 17.16
N GLU A 205 10.71 -11.17 18.18
CA GLU A 205 11.10 -12.57 17.97
C GLU A 205 9.95 -13.43 17.46
N LEU A 206 8.73 -13.11 17.88
CA LEU A 206 7.53 -13.87 17.56
C LEU A 206 6.90 -13.50 16.22
N THR A 207 7.17 -12.29 15.72
CA THR A 207 6.59 -11.77 14.48
C THR A 207 7.23 -12.41 13.25
N LYS A 208 6.40 -12.88 12.31
CA LYS A 208 6.85 -13.57 11.09
C LYS A 208 6.93 -12.69 9.85
N SER A 209 6.06 -11.68 9.78
CA SER A 209 5.96 -10.77 8.65
C SER A 209 6.09 -9.32 9.13
N TYR A 210 6.75 -8.50 8.33
CA TYR A 210 7.07 -7.12 8.68
C TYR A 210 6.55 -6.19 7.61
N SER A 211 5.88 -5.11 8.03
CA SER A 211 5.46 -4.03 7.14
C SER A 211 6.34 -2.80 7.34
N THR A 212 6.18 -1.83 6.45
CA THR A 212 6.80 -0.51 6.56
C THR A 212 6.48 0.17 7.89
N SER A 213 5.25 0.03 8.42
CA SER A 213 4.90 0.60 9.73
C SER A 213 5.64 -0.12 10.86
N THR A 214 5.78 -1.45 10.79
CA THR A 214 6.57 -2.21 11.77
C THR A 214 8.00 -1.69 11.86
N PHE A 215 8.66 -1.50 10.72
CA PHE A 215 10.02 -0.95 10.68
C PHE A 215 10.10 0.50 11.20
N THR A 216 9.03 1.29 11.01
CA THR A 216 8.93 2.63 11.62
C THR A 216 8.92 2.54 13.15
N TYR A 217 8.14 1.62 13.71
CA TYR A 217 8.15 1.40 15.17
C TYR A 217 9.45 0.80 15.70
N ILE A 218 10.14 -0.04 14.92
CA ILE A 218 11.50 -0.49 15.26
C ILE A 218 12.44 0.72 15.37
N GLY A 219 12.37 1.66 14.43
CA GLY A 219 13.11 2.92 14.48
C GLY A 219 12.84 3.74 15.74
N LYS A 220 11.56 3.90 16.10
CA LYS A 220 11.15 4.57 17.35
C LYS A 220 11.71 3.85 18.59
N ALA A 221 11.61 2.52 18.62
CA ALA A 221 12.12 1.72 19.72
C ALA A 221 13.64 1.85 19.88
N MET A 222 14.39 1.92 18.77
CA MET A 222 15.84 2.13 18.79
C MET A 222 16.21 3.46 19.46
N PHE A 223 15.40 4.51 19.28
CA PHE A 223 15.57 5.77 19.99
C PHE A 223 15.21 5.65 21.48
N LEU A 224 14.06 5.06 21.79
CA LEU A 224 13.52 5.03 23.17
C LEU A 224 14.28 4.11 24.12
N PHE A 225 14.79 2.97 23.63
CA PHE A 225 15.37 1.91 24.47
C PHE A 225 16.89 1.77 24.30
N ASP A 226 17.55 2.69 23.58
CA ASP A 226 19.00 2.62 23.26
C ASP A 226 19.43 1.23 22.76
N LEU A 227 18.73 0.76 21.72
CA LEU A 227 18.81 -0.63 21.28
C LEU A 227 20.06 -0.97 20.43
N SER A 228 21.19 -0.33 20.70
CA SER A 228 22.48 -0.65 20.05
C SER A 228 22.82 -2.15 20.16
N THR A 229 22.35 -2.81 21.22
CA THR A 229 22.47 -4.27 21.46
C THR A 229 21.55 -5.12 20.56
N THR A 230 20.46 -4.57 20.04
CA THR A 230 19.49 -5.31 19.20
C THR A 230 19.84 -5.30 17.71
N HIS A 231 20.92 -4.63 17.30
CA HIS A 231 21.37 -4.65 15.90
C HIS A 231 21.45 -6.08 15.34
N ALA A 232 21.86 -7.06 16.16
CA ALA A 232 21.87 -8.47 15.77
C ALA A 232 20.46 -9.03 15.48
N GLN A 233 19.48 -8.72 16.32
CA GLN A 233 18.08 -9.11 16.11
C GLN A 233 17.52 -8.43 14.85
N ILE A 234 17.69 -7.11 14.71
CA ILE A 234 17.22 -6.35 13.54
C ILE A 234 17.90 -6.87 12.26
N ASN A 235 19.21 -7.15 12.29
CA ASN A 235 19.91 -7.77 11.16
C ASN A 235 19.31 -9.13 10.80
N HIS A 236 18.99 -9.96 11.79
CA HIS A 236 18.30 -11.21 11.56
C HIS A 236 16.90 -11.00 10.96
N LEU A 237 16.14 -9.98 11.38
CA LEU A 237 14.87 -9.62 10.74
C LEU A 237 15.05 -9.20 9.28
N LEU A 238 15.97 -8.27 9.03
CA LEU A 238 16.27 -7.76 7.70
C LEU A 238 16.72 -8.89 6.78
N SER A 239 17.50 -9.85 7.28
CA SER A 239 17.95 -11.01 6.50
C SER A 239 16.81 -11.86 5.92
N ARG A 240 15.61 -11.81 6.52
CA ARG A 240 14.41 -12.51 6.06
C ARG A 240 13.67 -11.79 4.93
N LEU A 241 14.00 -10.53 4.65
CA LEU A 241 13.37 -9.80 3.56
C LEU A 241 13.80 -10.37 2.21
N PRO A 242 12.87 -10.55 1.26
CA PRO A 242 13.13 -11.33 0.05
C PRO A 242 13.92 -10.58 -1.01
N SER A 243 13.84 -9.25 -1.02
CA SER A 243 14.37 -8.40 -2.08
C SER A 243 15.20 -7.26 -1.52
N PHE A 244 16.06 -6.69 -2.36
CA PHE A 244 16.91 -5.60 -1.97
C PHE A 244 16.13 -4.30 -1.69
N HIS A 245 15.11 -4.00 -2.49
CA HIS A 245 14.22 -2.86 -2.28
C HIS A 245 13.42 -2.98 -0.97
N ALA A 246 13.05 -4.20 -0.55
CA ALA A 246 12.40 -4.40 0.74
C ALA A 246 13.34 -4.02 1.90
N HIS A 247 14.64 -4.36 1.80
CA HIS A 247 15.64 -3.92 2.78
C HIS A 247 15.77 -2.39 2.77
N TYR A 248 15.88 -1.76 1.59
CA TYR A 248 15.94 -0.30 1.50
C TYR A 248 14.75 0.37 2.18
N ARG A 249 13.53 -0.10 1.88
CA ARG A 249 12.30 0.43 2.47
C ARG A 249 12.24 0.23 3.98
N ALA A 250 12.70 -0.93 4.46
CA ALA A 250 12.82 -1.19 5.88
C ALA A 250 13.77 -0.18 6.55
N PHE A 251 14.96 0.07 5.98
CA PHE A 251 15.90 1.05 6.51
C PHE A 251 15.36 2.47 6.51
N GLU A 252 14.76 2.93 5.41
CA GLU A 252 14.13 4.25 5.33
C GLU A 252 13.04 4.40 6.40
N SER A 253 12.27 3.33 6.66
CA SER A 253 11.25 3.33 7.70
C SER A 253 11.85 3.39 9.10
N ILE A 254 12.91 2.61 9.37
CA ILE A 254 13.65 2.66 10.65
C ILE A 254 14.20 4.07 10.89
N ILE A 255 14.87 4.66 9.88
CA ILE A 255 15.43 6.01 9.98
C ILE A 255 14.31 7.03 10.22
N ALA A 256 13.22 6.97 9.45
CA ALA A 256 12.10 7.89 9.61
C ALA A 256 11.42 7.76 10.99
N GLY A 257 11.29 6.54 11.51
CA GLY A 257 10.76 6.27 12.84
C GLY A 257 11.63 6.86 13.95
N TYR A 258 12.94 6.65 13.85
CA TYR A 258 13.91 7.24 14.78
C TYR A 258 13.88 8.76 14.74
N GLU A 259 13.91 9.36 13.54
CA GLU A 259 13.86 10.81 13.35
C GLU A 259 12.57 11.42 13.89
N ALA A 260 11.42 10.78 13.67
CA ALA A 260 10.15 11.25 14.21
C ALA A 260 10.18 11.33 15.75
N GLU A 261 10.69 10.28 16.40
CA GLU A 261 10.78 10.24 17.87
C GLU A 261 11.78 11.27 18.41
N ALA A 262 12.93 11.42 17.75
CA ALA A 262 13.91 12.45 18.09
C ALA A 262 13.32 13.87 17.95
N ILE A 263 12.52 14.14 16.91
CA ILE A 263 11.84 15.44 16.73
C ILE A 263 10.84 15.67 17.86
N ASP A 264 10.07 14.66 18.25
CA ASP A 264 9.09 14.78 19.33
C ASP A 264 9.77 14.98 20.69
N ALA A 265 10.87 14.27 20.97
CA ALA A 265 11.72 14.50 22.14
C ALA A 265 12.31 15.93 22.16
N ALA A 266 12.72 16.46 21.00
CA ALA A 266 13.22 17.83 20.87
C ALA A 266 12.15 18.87 21.21
N ARG A 267 10.91 18.65 20.74
CA ARG A 267 9.75 19.51 21.07
C ARG A 267 9.42 19.48 22.55
N GLY A 268 9.60 18.34 23.21
CA GLY A 268 9.45 18.18 24.65
C GLY A 268 10.60 18.76 25.49
N GLY A 269 11.69 19.23 24.86
CA GLY A 269 12.89 19.69 25.56
C GLY A 269 13.72 18.56 26.19
N ALA A 270 13.49 17.32 25.79
CA ALA A 270 14.16 16.12 26.29
C ALA A 270 15.34 15.67 25.42
N LEU A 271 15.58 16.31 24.26
CA LEU A 271 16.65 15.89 23.35
C LEU A 271 18.03 16.25 23.90
N HIS A 272 18.91 15.26 23.98
CA HIS A 272 20.30 15.40 24.36
C HIS A 272 21.21 15.45 23.12
N GLN A 273 22.39 16.08 23.24
CA GLN A 273 23.35 16.13 22.13
C GLN A 273 23.79 14.72 21.65
N GLY A 274 23.76 13.72 22.55
CA GLY A 274 24.03 12.33 22.23
C GLY A 274 23.05 11.73 21.21
N ASP A 275 21.82 12.23 21.14
CA ASP A 275 20.77 11.67 20.27
C ASP A 275 21.06 11.93 18.78
N TYR A 276 21.67 13.08 18.45
CA TYR A 276 22.13 13.36 17.09
C TYR A 276 23.29 12.46 16.66
N THR A 277 24.19 12.14 17.59
CA THR A 277 25.29 11.20 17.34
C THR A 277 24.74 9.80 17.10
N ALA A 278 23.81 9.35 17.95
CA ALA A 278 23.15 8.06 17.79
C ALA A 278 22.38 7.95 16.47
N LEU A 279 21.68 9.01 16.01
CA LEU A 279 21.06 9.02 14.67
C LEU A 279 22.10 8.84 13.55
N CYS A 280 23.27 9.48 13.67
CA CYS A 280 24.35 9.32 12.69
C CYS A 280 24.89 7.88 12.70
N GLU A 281 25.00 7.26 13.87
CA GLU A 281 25.40 5.86 14.03
C GLU A 281 24.38 4.89 13.43
N VAL A 282 23.08 5.11 13.65
CA VAL A 282 22.00 4.32 13.04
C VAL A 282 22.03 4.44 11.52
N LYS A 283 22.23 5.66 10.98
CA LYS A 283 22.38 5.87 9.53
C LYS A 283 23.62 5.15 8.99
N ALA A 284 24.77 5.26 9.66
CA ALA A 284 26.00 4.59 9.26
C ALA A 284 25.88 3.06 9.30
N TRP A 285 25.23 2.52 10.34
CA TRP A 285 24.93 1.10 10.47
C TRP A 285 23.99 0.61 9.37
N ALA A 286 22.89 1.33 9.12
CA ALA A 286 21.96 1.00 8.03
C ALA A 286 22.67 0.99 6.67
N GLU A 287 23.55 1.97 6.42
CA GLU A 287 24.38 2.04 5.21
C GLU A 287 25.33 0.84 5.07
N GLU A 288 25.99 0.43 6.16
CA GLU A 288 26.90 -0.72 6.15
C GLU A 288 26.16 -2.01 5.81
N ILE A 289 25.04 -2.28 6.49
CA ILE A 289 24.23 -3.49 6.23
C ILE A 289 23.66 -3.46 4.81
N TYR A 290 23.24 -2.30 4.33
CA TYR A 290 22.74 -2.14 2.97
C TYR A 290 23.79 -2.50 1.91
N VAL A 291 25.02 -2.02 2.10
CA VAL A 291 26.16 -2.32 1.21
C VAL A 291 26.57 -3.79 1.30
N LEU A 292 26.54 -4.37 2.51
CA LEU A 292 26.79 -5.80 2.69
C LEU A 292 25.74 -6.64 1.95
N LYS A 293 24.46 -6.22 2.01
CA LYS A 293 23.39 -6.89 1.30
C LYS A 293 23.58 -6.80 -0.21
N LEU A 294 23.93 -5.63 -0.75
CA LEU A 294 24.24 -5.47 -2.18
C LEU A 294 25.26 -6.48 -2.67
N ARG A 295 26.32 -6.73 -1.89
CA ARG A 295 27.40 -7.67 -2.26
C ARG A 295 27.00 -9.14 -2.20
N THR A 296 25.89 -9.47 -1.53
CA THR A 296 25.45 -10.86 -1.30
C THR A 296 24.18 -11.22 -2.07
N VAL A 297 23.52 -10.25 -2.70
CA VAL A 297 22.30 -10.48 -3.47
C VAL A 297 22.63 -11.24 -4.76
N SER A 298 22.06 -12.43 -4.90
CA SER A 298 22.20 -13.28 -6.07
C SER A 298 21.17 -12.99 -7.18
N SER A 299 20.10 -12.27 -6.85
CA SER A 299 19.01 -11.95 -7.78
C SER A 299 18.45 -10.58 -7.48
N VAL A 300 18.30 -9.76 -8.51
CA VAL A 300 17.73 -8.42 -8.42
C VAL A 300 16.58 -8.25 -9.39
N ASP A 301 15.65 -7.37 -9.02
CA ASP A 301 14.54 -6.95 -9.86
C ASP A 301 14.64 -5.47 -10.27
N ARG A 302 13.70 -5.01 -11.09
CA ARG A 302 13.60 -3.61 -11.53
C ARG A 302 13.56 -2.65 -10.34
N GLN A 303 12.79 -3.00 -9.31
CA GLN A 303 12.55 -2.14 -8.15
C GLN A 303 13.80 -1.98 -7.30
N ASP A 304 14.65 -3.01 -7.25
CA ASP A 304 15.97 -2.96 -6.64
C ASP A 304 16.86 -1.91 -7.34
N GLY A 305 16.78 -1.80 -8.66
CA GLY A 305 17.54 -0.82 -9.45
C GLY A 305 17.14 0.62 -9.14
N ILE A 306 15.83 0.87 -9.02
CA ILE A 306 15.28 2.18 -8.63
C ILE A 306 15.82 2.61 -7.26
N HIS A 307 15.67 1.74 -6.26
CA HIS A 307 16.05 2.08 -4.89
C HIS A 307 17.58 2.15 -4.72
N LEU A 308 18.35 1.37 -5.49
CA LEU A 308 19.80 1.52 -5.53
C LEU A 308 20.21 2.89 -6.09
N ALA A 309 19.52 3.39 -7.11
CA ALA A 309 19.78 4.73 -7.66
C ALA A 309 19.46 5.82 -6.64
N GLU A 310 18.30 5.73 -5.98
CA GLU A 310 17.94 6.66 -4.89
C GLU A 310 18.97 6.65 -3.75
N PHE A 311 19.43 5.46 -3.34
CA PHE A 311 20.46 5.33 -2.33
C PHE A 311 21.80 5.91 -2.79
N ALA A 312 22.25 5.59 -4.00
CA ALA A 312 23.51 6.09 -4.56
C ALA A 312 23.54 7.62 -4.60
N VAL A 313 22.42 8.24 -4.96
CA VAL A 313 22.27 9.70 -4.97
C VAL A 313 22.39 10.30 -3.57
N LYS A 314 21.67 9.74 -2.58
CA LYS A 314 21.76 10.17 -1.18
C LYS A 314 23.17 10.02 -0.61
N GLN A 315 23.93 9.06 -1.10
CA GLN A 315 25.27 8.72 -0.61
C GLN A 315 26.41 9.35 -1.39
N ALA A 316 26.13 10.09 -2.46
CA ALA A 316 27.17 10.56 -3.36
C ALA A 316 28.16 11.55 -2.73
N ASN A 317 27.80 12.18 -1.60
CA ASN A 317 28.74 12.98 -0.80
C ASN A 317 29.73 12.13 0.02
N ARG A 318 29.45 10.85 0.25
CA ARG A 318 30.24 9.94 1.10
C ARG A 318 31.00 8.88 0.31
N ARG A 319 30.46 8.46 -0.84
CA ARG A 319 31.03 7.40 -1.68
C ARG A 319 31.04 7.81 -3.14
N SER A 320 32.01 7.30 -3.90
CA SER A 320 32.04 7.52 -5.34
C SER A 320 30.90 6.76 -6.02
N LEU A 321 30.22 7.41 -6.96
CA LEU A 321 29.24 6.74 -7.83
C LEU A 321 29.83 5.54 -8.59
N ARG A 322 31.16 5.51 -8.77
CA ARG A 322 31.88 4.38 -9.38
C ARG A 322 31.79 3.08 -8.59
N GLU A 323 31.68 3.13 -7.26
CA GLU A 323 31.48 1.92 -6.45
C GLU A 323 30.14 1.25 -6.76
N TYR A 324 29.09 2.06 -6.93
CA TYR A 324 27.76 1.56 -7.31
C TYR A 324 27.75 1.04 -8.73
N ARG A 325 28.53 1.65 -9.64
CA ARG A 325 28.72 1.13 -10.98
C ARG A 325 29.27 -0.30 -10.95
N GLU A 326 30.37 -0.56 -10.24
CA GLU A 326 30.97 -1.89 -10.18
C GLU A 326 29.97 -2.95 -9.72
N LEU A 327 29.13 -2.61 -8.73
CA LEU A 327 28.05 -3.48 -8.25
C LEU A 327 26.99 -3.73 -9.33
N VAL A 328 26.56 -2.70 -10.05
CA VAL A 328 25.57 -2.84 -11.13
C VAL A 328 26.14 -3.64 -12.30
N THR A 329 27.42 -3.43 -12.65
CA THR A 329 28.11 -4.20 -13.70
C THR A 329 28.22 -5.68 -13.32
N GLN A 330 28.43 -6.04 -12.05
CA GLN A 330 28.40 -7.43 -11.57
C GLN A 330 27.02 -8.09 -11.73
N LEU A 331 25.95 -7.28 -11.77
CA LEU A 331 24.56 -7.70 -11.90
C LEU A 331 23.98 -7.37 -13.28
N ASN A 332 24.83 -7.09 -14.29
CA ASN A 332 24.40 -6.64 -15.63
C ASN A 332 23.61 -7.70 -16.42
N THR A 333 23.57 -8.95 -15.96
CA THR A 333 22.71 -10.00 -16.51
C THR A 333 21.24 -9.71 -16.27
N PHE A 334 20.92 -8.84 -15.32
CA PHE A 334 19.55 -8.39 -15.01
C PHE A 334 19.31 -7.03 -15.68
N THR A 335 18.93 -7.05 -16.96
CA THR A 335 18.73 -5.83 -17.77
C THR A 335 17.72 -4.87 -17.13
N ALA A 336 16.61 -5.38 -16.59
CA ALA A 336 15.58 -4.55 -15.96
C ALA A 336 16.12 -3.75 -14.76
N PHE A 337 16.93 -4.39 -13.93
CA PHE A 337 17.61 -3.74 -12.80
C PHE A 337 18.58 -2.65 -13.28
N SER A 338 19.44 -2.98 -14.23
CA SER A 338 20.49 -2.06 -14.72
C SER A 338 19.89 -0.84 -15.43
N VAL A 339 18.86 -1.05 -16.25
CA VAL A 339 18.16 0.03 -16.95
C VAL A 339 17.42 0.92 -15.95
N ALA A 340 16.70 0.34 -14.98
CA ALA A 340 16.01 1.12 -13.95
C ALA A 340 16.98 1.92 -13.09
N PHE A 341 18.12 1.35 -12.69
CA PHE A 341 19.16 2.08 -11.99
C PHE A 341 19.66 3.28 -12.81
N ALA A 342 20.06 3.04 -14.07
CA ALA A 342 20.61 4.07 -14.95
C ALA A 342 19.59 5.20 -15.20
N THR A 343 18.33 4.87 -15.47
CA THR A 343 17.29 5.86 -15.78
C THR A 343 16.87 6.67 -14.55
N HIS A 344 16.79 6.03 -13.39
CA HIS A 344 16.48 6.73 -12.13
C HIS A 344 17.63 7.57 -11.62
N LEU A 345 18.88 7.14 -11.81
CA LEU A 345 20.06 7.95 -11.49
C LEU A 345 20.03 9.28 -12.26
N LEU A 346 19.72 9.23 -13.55
CA LEU A 346 19.58 10.43 -14.40
C LEU A 346 18.34 11.28 -14.09
N SER A 347 17.27 10.64 -13.61
CA SER A 347 15.99 11.32 -13.34
C SER A 347 15.94 11.94 -11.94
N SER A 348 16.84 11.52 -11.07
CA SER A 348 16.98 12.07 -9.71
C SER A 348 17.31 13.55 -9.78
N ARG A 349 16.63 14.35 -8.95
CA ARG A 349 16.82 15.80 -8.87
C ARG A 349 17.18 16.20 -7.46
N GLY A 350 18.12 17.13 -7.33
CA GLY A 350 18.54 17.64 -6.03
C GLY A 350 19.73 18.58 -6.15
N PRO A 351 19.93 19.49 -5.18
CA PRO A 351 21.06 20.41 -5.16
C PRO A 351 22.41 19.66 -5.11
N GLU A 352 22.44 18.51 -4.44
CA GLU A 352 23.63 17.64 -4.32
C GLU A 352 24.06 17.08 -5.67
N LEU A 353 23.09 16.69 -6.51
CA LEU A 353 23.34 16.15 -7.86
C LEU A 353 23.93 17.17 -8.82
N THR A 354 23.74 18.48 -8.58
CA THR A 354 24.26 19.52 -9.49
C THR A 354 25.78 19.50 -9.55
N ARG A 355 26.44 19.06 -8.47
CA ARG A 355 27.91 18.90 -8.42
C ARG A 355 28.40 17.60 -9.05
N LEU A 356 27.49 16.65 -9.26
CA LEU A 356 27.79 15.28 -9.69
C LEU A 356 27.29 15.00 -11.11
N VAL A 357 26.79 16.00 -11.84
CA VAL A 357 26.21 15.81 -13.18
C VAL A 357 27.20 15.10 -14.11
N ASP A 358 28.46 15.51 -14.09
CA ASP A 358 29.50 14.92 -14.93
C ASP A 358 29.79 13.46 -14.52
N ASP A 359 29.89 13.17 -13.21
CA ASP A 359 30.09 11.80 -12.70
C ASP A 359 28.91 10.88 -13.00
N ILE A 360 27.69 11.41 -12.91
CA ILE A 360 26.46 10.70 -13.23
C ILE A 360 26.40 10.38 -14.72
N ASP A 361 26.76 11.34 -15.58
CA ASP A 361 26.79 11.16 -17.02
C ASP A 361 27.88 10.15 -17.44
N GLU A 362 29.06 10.20 -16.81
CA GLU A 362 30.13 9.21 -17.00
C GLU A 362 29.66 7.81 -16.60
N VAL A 363 29.16 7.64 -15.38
CA VAL A 363 28.68 6.33 -14.88
C VAL A 363 27.51 5.81 -15.71
N PHE A 364 26.58 6.67 -16.12
CA PHE A 364 25.47 6.29 -16.99
C PHE A 364 25.97 5.73 -18.33
N LEU A 365 26.93 6.41 -18.97
CA LEU A 365 27.47 5.99 -20.26
C LEU A 365 28.26 4.69 -20.15
N GLU A 366 29.07 4.54 -19.10
CA GLU A 366 29.79 3.31 -18.80
C GLU A 366 28.84 2.13 -18.58
N LEU A 367 27.77 2.33 -17.78
CA LEU A 367 26.75 1.31 -17.57
C LEU A 367 26.04 0.91 -18.85
N CYS A 368 25.64 1.89 -19.67
CA CYS A 368 25.06 1.61 -20.98
C CYS A 368 26.02 0.78 -21.83
N THR A 369 27.31 1.10 -21.84
CA THR A 369 28.31 0.32 -22.57
C THR A 369 28.38 -1.12 -22.08
N ASP A 370 28.24 -1.34 -20.77
CA ASP A 370 28.32 -2.65 -20.13
C ASP A 370 27.07 -3.53 -20.34
N PHE A 371 25.84 -2.99 -20.21
CA PHE A 371 24.61 -3.80 -20.30
C PHE A 371 23.97 -3.81 -21.69
N LEU A 372 24.27 -2.86 -22.58
CA LEU A 372 23.69 -2.85 -23.93
C LEU A 372 23.98 -4.11 -24.76
N PRO A 373 25.17 -4.74 -24.67
CA PRO A 373 25.41 -6.02 -25.35
C PRO A 373 24.50 -7.15 -24.87
N THR A 374 24.06 -7.12 -23.61
CA THR A 374 23.17 -8.12 -23.00
C THR A 374 21.70 -7.69 -22.95
N PHE A 375 21.39 -6.48 -23.43
CA PHE A 375 20.04 -5.92 -23.39
C PHE A 375 19.01 -6.86 -24.02
N SER A 376 17.94 -7.10 -23.29
CA SER A 376 16.80 -7.90 -23.75
C SER A 376 15.55 -7.50 -22.99
N VAL A 377 14.43 -7.40 -23.70
CA VAL A 377 13.08 -7.17 -23.16
C VAL A 377 12.54 -8.44 -22.50
N GLU A 378 12.87 -9.60 -23.06
CA GLU A 378 12.50 -10.89 -22.49
C GLU A 378 13.35 -11.16 -21.25
N CYS A 379 12.69 -11.24 -20.09
CA CYS A 379 13.34 -11.63 -18.85
C CYS A 379 13.81 -13.08 -19.01
N ARG A 380 15.10 -13.29 -19.27
CA ARG A 380 15.71 -14.63 -19.31
C ARG A 380 15.51 -15.27 -17.94
N SER A 381 14.54 -16.16 -17.82
CA SER A 381 14.44 -17.04 -16.65
C SER A 381 15.75 -17.83 -16.56
N ASP A 382 16.41 -17.74 -15.41
CA ASP A 382 17.73 -18.31 -15.17
C ASP A 382 17.76 -19.79 -15.57
N PRO A 383 18.52 -20.17 -16.61
CA PRO A 383 18.52 -21.54 -17.14
C PRO A 383 19.04 -22.57 -16.13
N LYS A 384 19.59 -22.15 -14.99
CA LYS A 384 20.11 -23.04 -13.94
C LYS A 384 19.09 -23.51 -12.90
N ARG A 385 17.82 -23.04 -12.90
CA ARG A 385 16.77 -23.72 -12.12
C ARG A 385 16.32 -24.98 -12.87
N GLY A 386 17.13 -26.03 -12.78
CA GLY A 386 16.71 -27.38 -13.15
C GLY A 386 15.40 -27.70 -12.43
N ARG A 387 14.40 -28.15 -13.20
CA ARG A 387 13.13 -28.65 -12.66
C ARG A 387 13.44 -29.72 -11.62
N SER A 388 13.28 -29.39 -10.34
CA SER A 388 13.14 -30.40 -9.30
C SER A 388 11.74 -30.98 -9.47
N GLU A 389 11.62 -32.27 -9.81
CA GLU A 389 10.37 -33.02 -10.05
C GLU A 389 9.47 -33.18 -8.80
N SER A 390 9.59 -32.33 -7.80
CA SER A 390 8.80 -32.39 -6.57
C SER A 390 7.97 -31.12 -6.40
N ASP A 391 7.00 -30.89 -7.29
CA ASP A 391 6.00 -29.85 -7.09
C ASP A 391 5.02 -30.28 -5.98
N SER A 392 5.32 -29.78 -4.78
CA SER A 392 4.42 -29.76 -3.63
C SER A 392 3.28 -28.76 -3.87
N PRO A 393 2.06 -28.99 -3.38
CA PRO A 393 0.91 -28.07 -3.52
C PRO A 393 1.06 -26.72 -2.77
N HIS A 394 2.25 -26.41 -2.27
CA HIS A 394 2.61 -25.13 -1.64
C HIS A 394 3.72 -24.37 -2.39
N SER A 395 3.86 -24.57 -3.70
CA SER A 395 4.81 -23.80 -4.51
C SER A 395 4.56 -22.29 -4.30
N PRO A 396 5.61 -21.51 -3.98
CA PRO A 396 5.49 -20.07 -3.83
C PRO A 396 4.95 -19.44 -5.12
N PRO A 397 4.30 -18.28 -5.06
CA PRO A 397 3.74 -17.61 -6.24
C PRO A 397 4.80 -17.53 -7.35
N ASN A 398 4.38 -17.81 -8.59
CA ASN A 398 5.22 -17.71 -9.79
C ASN A 398 6.12 -16.48 -9.67
N PRO A 399 7.45 -16.60 -9.89
CA PRO A 399 8.32 -15.45 -9.87
C PRO A 399 7.73 -14.44 -10.84
N VAL A 400 7.32 -13.28 -10.31
CA VAL A 400 6.80 -12.17 -11.08
C VAL A 400 7.81 -11.92 -12.19
N GLN A 401 7.42 -12.21 -13.44
CA GLN A 401 8.27 -11.94 -14.58
C GLN A 401 8.62 -10.46 -14.50
N CYS A 402 9.90 -10.18 -14.25
CA CYS A 402 10.39 -8.82 -14.10
C CYS A 402 10.46 -8.20 -15.49
N LEU A 403 9.30 -7.91 -16.06
CA LEU A 403 9.17 -7.23 -17.34
C LEU A 403 9.78 -5.84 -17.14
N MET A 404 10.74 -5.51 -18.01
CA MET A 404 11.25 -4.14 -18.11
C MET A 404 10.08 -3.18 -18.27
N SER A 405 10.14 -2.01 -17.60
CA SER A 405 9.14 -0.99 -17.86
C SER A 405 9.42 -0.34 -19.21
N ALA A 406 8.37 -0.23 -20.02
CA ALA A 406 8.36 0.55 -21.24
C ALA A 406 8.81 2.01 -21.01
N ASP A 407 8.45 2.60 -19.87
CA ASP A 407 8.85 3.95 -19.50
C ASP A 407 10.36 4.05 -19.28
N ASP A 408 10.97 3.07 -18.61
CA ASP A 408 12.41 3.10 -18.37
C ASP A 408 13.19 3.02 -19.69
N VAL A 409 12.73 2.19 -20.64
CA VAL A 409 13.35 2.08 -21.97
C VAL A 409 13.17 3.36 -22.76
N ALA A 410 11.99 3.98 -22.71
CA ALA A 410 11.74 5.26 -23.35
C ALA A 410 12.65 6.36 -22.78
N ILE A 411 12.80 6.41 -21.45
CA ILE A 411 13.72 7.32 -20.77
C ILE A 411 15.16 7.02 -21.20
N LEU A 412 15.60 5.76 -21.20
CA LEU A 412 16.95 5.37 -21.63
C LEU A 412 17.25 5.89 -23.05
N LEU A 413 16.36 5.61 -24.01
CA LEU A 413 16.50 6.05 -25.40
C LEU A 413 16.55 7.58 -25.51
N LEU A 414 15.68 8.28 -24.78
CA LEU A 414 15.68 9.74 -24.75
C LEU A 414 17.01 10.29 -24.21
N GLN A 415 17.49 9.74 -23.10
CA GLN A 415 18.69 10.23 -22.42
C GLN A 415 19.96 9.98 -23.24
N LEU A 416 20.05 8.82 -23.89
CA LEU A 416 21.11 8.53 -24.87
C LEU A 416 21.06 9.49 -26.06
N GLY A 417 19.86 9.75 -26.60
CA GLY A 417 19.67 10.68 -27.71
C GLY A 417 20.05 12.12 -27.36
N ARG A 418 19.63 12.62 -26.20
CA ARG A 418 19.94 13.98 -25.73
C ARG A 418 21.42 14.23 -25.52
N ARG A 419 22.19 13.20 -25.18
CA ARG A 419 23.65 13.28 -24.97
C ARG A 419 24.47 12.99 -26.23
N GLY A 420 23.82 12.78 -27.38
CA GLY A 420 24.51 12.55 -28.65
C GLY A 420 25.04 11.13 -28.84
N HIS A 421 24.61 10.16 -28.03
CA HIS A 421 25.01 8.75 -28.14
C HIS A 421 24.17 8.01 -29.20
N ALA A 422 24.22 8.50 -30.44
CA ALA A 422 23.40 7.97 -31.54
C ALA A 422 23.70 6.49 -31.85
N ALA A 423 24.94 6.04 -31.65
CA ALA A 423 25.31 4.64 -31.87
C ALA A 423 24.61 3.70 -30.87
N GLU A 424 24.53 4.11 -29.60
CA GLU A 424 23.89 3.38 -28.52
C GLU A 424 22.37 3.32 -28.70
N VAL A 425 21.75 4.45 -29.09
CA VAL A 425 20.32 4.50 -29.46
C VAL A 425 20.01 3.50 -30.58
N LEU A 426 20.86 3.43 -31.61
CA LEU A 426 20.69 2.49 -32.71
C LEU A 426 20.86 1.03 -32.26
N LYS A 427 21.79 0.73 -31.34
CA LYS A 427 21.96 -0.61 -30.76
C LYS A 427 20.67 -1.06 -30.05
N VAL A 428 20.13 -0.23 -29.14
CA VAL A 428 18.89 -0.53 -28.41
C VAL A 428 17.72 -0.71 -29.37
N THR A 429 17.57 0.22 -30.33
CA THR A 429 16.43 0.22 -31.25
C THR A 429 16.43 -1.01 -32.16
N ARG A 430 17.60 -1.42 -32.68
CA ARG A 430 17.71 -2.66 -33.48
C ARG A 430 17.40 -3.91 -32.66
N LYS A 431 17.77 -3.93 -31.38
CA LYS A 431 17.46 -5.04 -30.48
C LYS A 431 15.96 -5.13 -30.21
N LEU A 432 15.34 -3.99 -29.87
CA LEU A 432 13.89 -3.87 -29.73
C LEU A 432 13.15 -4.30 -31.00
N GLU A 433 13.63 -3.87 -32.17
CA GLU A 433 13.08 -4.28 -33.47
C GLU A 433 13.12 -5.80 -33.63
N THR A 434 14.28 -6.42 -33.38
CA THR A 434 14.47 -7.87 -33.49
C THR A 434 13.53 -8.63 -32.54
N GLU A 435 13.50 -8.25 -31.25
CA GLU A 435 12.66 -8.90 -30.25
C GLU A 435 11.17 -8.65 -30.47
N SER A 436 10.81 -7.46 -30.96
CA SER A 436 9.43 -7.18 -31.35
C SER A 436 8.95 -8.16 -32.41
N GLY A 437 9.82 -8.63 -33.31
CA GLY A 437 9.49 -9.61 -34.34
C GLY A 437 9.27 -11.03 -33.81
N THR A 438 9.80 -11.36 -32.62
CA THR A 438 9.78 -12.72 -32.05
C THR A 438 8.76 -12.91 -30.94
N VAL A 439 8.41 -11.86 -30.19
CA VAL A 439 7.41 -11.95 -29.11
C VAL A 439 6.01 -12.29 -29.65
N ASP A 440 5.16 -12.89 -28.82
CA ASP A 440 3.76 -13.12 -29.15
C ASP A 440 2.92 -11.82 -29.12
N VAL A 441 1.61 -11.91 -29.39
CA VAL A 441 0.73 -10.74 -29.40
C VAL A 441 0.54 -10.15 -28.00
N SER A 442 0.39 -11.00 -26.97
CA SER A 442 0.16 -10.56 -25.59
C SER A 442 1.37 -9.82 -25.02
N ALA A 443 2.57 -10.36 -25.21
CA ALA A 443 3.83 -9.72 -24.83
C ALA A 443 4.10 -8.43 -25.62
N PHE A 444 3.68 -8.39 -26.90
CA PHE A 444 3.74 -7.15 -27.68
C PHE A 444 2.82 -6.06 -27.12
N GLU A 445 1.59 -6.43 -26.76
CA GLU A 445 0.62 -5.50 -26.18
C GLU A 445 1.00 -5.02 -24.78
N SER A 446 1.62 -5.87 -23.96
CA SER A 446 1.99 -5.53 -22.58
C SER A 446 3.24 -4.66 -22.45
N PHE A 447 4.15 -4.70 -23.44
CA PHE A 447 5.40 -3.94 -23.40
C PHE A 447 5.59 -2.98 -24.57
N PHE A 448 5.51 -3.47 -25.82
CA PHE A 448 5.86 -2.66 -26.99
C PHE A 448 4.83 -1.56 -27.28
N LEU A 449 3.54 -1.79 -27.01
CA LEU A 449 2.52 -0.74 -27.11
C LEU A 449 2.77 0.39 -26.07
N PRO A 450 2.90 0.10 -24.75
CA PRO A 450 3.29 1.11 -23.78
C PRO A 450 4.60 1.81 -24.12
N LEU A 451 5.59 1.11 -24.68
CA LEU A 451 6.86 1.73 -25.09
C LEU A 451 6.67 2.76 -26.20
N LEU A 452 5.87 2.42 -27.21
CA LEU A 452 5.53 3.37 -28.27
C LEU A 452 4.76 4.57 -27.72
N GLU A 453 3.80 4.34 -26.83
CA GLU A 453 3.05 5.41 -26.15
C GLU A 453 3.96 6.31 -25.29
N ALA A 454 4.90 5.72 -24.54
CA ALA A 454 5.88 6.43 -23.73
C ALA A 454 6.86 7.23 -24.60
N LEU A 455 7.39 6.64 -25.67
CA LEU A 455 8.25 7.34 -26.64
C LEU A 455 7.51 8.49 -27.31
N ILE A 456 6.28 8.27 -27.76
CA ILE A 456 5.42 9.31 -28.33
C ILE A 456 5.23 10.43 -27.32
N SER A 457 4.81 10.11 -26.09
CA SER A 457 4.59 11.09 -25.03
C SER A 457 5.86 11.89 -24.75
N THR A 458 7.01 11.23 -24.70
CA THR A 458 8.30 11.86 -24.43
C THR A 458 8.75 12.75 -25.59
N ILE A 459 8.56 12.30 -26.84
CA ILE A 459 8.83 13.07 -28.05
C ILE A 459 7.85 14.24 -28.18
N THR A 460 6.63 14.15 -27.67
CA THR A 460 5.66 15.25 -27.75
C THR A 460 6.12 16.55 -27.07
N TRP A 461 7.12 16.48 -26.19
CA TRP A 461 7.73 17.63 -25.52
C TRP A 461 8.77 18.41 -26.34
N THR A 462 9.21 17.95 -27.51
CA THR A 462 10.15 18.70 -28.38
C THR A 462 9.37 19.58 -29.37
N SER A 463 9.76 20.84 -29.57
CA SER A 463 9.02 21.79 -30.44
C SER A 463 9.14 21.48 -31.94
N GLU A 464 10.01 20.55 -32.33
CA GLU A 464 10.33 20.26 -33.73
C GLU A 464 9.53 19.09 -34.29
N GLN A 465 9.23 19.16 -35.59
CA GLN A 465 8.61 18.05 -36.32
C GLN A 465 9.59 16.88 -36.38
N GLN A 466 9.19 15.73 -35.85
CA GLN A 466 10.00 14.52 -35.85
C GLN A 466 9.24 13.36 -36.49
N SER A 467 9.93 12.58 -37.32
CA SER A 467 9.41 11.37 -37.95
C SER A 467 10.30 10.18 -37.62
N ILE A 468 9.71 9.10 -37.13
CA ILE A 468 10.40 7.84 -36.84
C ILE A 468 9.72 6.70 -37.61
N GLY A 469 10.52 5.75 -38.10
CA GLY A 469 10.04 4.58 -38.84
C GLY A 469 10.29 3.29 -38.09
N PHE A 470 9.25 2.47 -37.93
CA PHE A 470 9.32 1.16 -37.27
C PHE A 470 8.93 0.07 -38.27
N PRO A 471 9.79 -0.92 -38.57
CA PRO A 471 9.40 -2.09 -39.34
C PRO A 471 8.58 -3.01 -38.44
N VAL A 472 7.33 -3.26 -38.83
CA VAL A 472 6.34 -3.99 -38.02
C VAL A 472 5.54 -4.84 -38.99
N SER A 473 5.10 -6.07 -38.65
CA SER A 473 4.32 -6.95 -39.55
C SER A 473 2.90 -6.44 -39.83
N LYS A 474 2.27 -6.89 -40.93
CA LYS A 474 0.98 -6.34 -41.42
C LYS A 474 -0.12 -6.31 -40.36
N GLY A 475 -0.31 -7.41 -39.62
CA GLY A 475 -1.34 -7.51 -38.58
C GLY A 475 -1.12 -6.48 -37.47
N ARG A 476 0.11 -6.34 -36.99
CA ARG A 476 0.47 -5.37 -35.95
C ARG A 476 0.43 -3.93 -36.44
N ARG A 477 0.81 -3.67 -37.70
CA ARG A 477 0.65 -2.34 -38.32
C ARG A 477 -0.81 -1.91 -38.34
N GLN A 478 -1.72 -2.81 -38.71
CA GLN A 478 -3.15 -2.50 -38.74
C GLN A 478 -3.68 -2.16 -37.33
N HIS A 479 -3.25 -2.88 -36.31
CA HIS A 479 -3.59 -2.56 -34.92
C HIS A 479 -3.04 -1.19 -34.48
N LEU A 480 -1.77 -0.90 -34.79
CA LEU A 480 -1.15 0.41 -34.50
C LEU A 480 -1.87 1.55 -35.24
N HIS A 481 -2.27 1.34 -36.50
CA HIS A 481 -3.08 2.30 -37.25
C HIS A 481 -4.38 2.66 -36.49
N GLN A 482 -5.11 1.65 -36.01
CA GLN A 482 -6.34 1.85 -35.24
C GLN A 482 -6.11 2.57 -33.91
N ARG A 483 -5.01 2.25 -33.20
CA ARG A 483 -4.69 2.87 -31.90
C ARG A 483 -4.18 4.30 -32.04
N LEU A 484 -3.43 4.60 -33.10
CA LEU A 484 -2.92 5.94 -33.38
C LEU A 484 -3.97 6.86 -34.00
N GLU A 485 -5.06 6.31 -34.53
CA GLU A 485 -6.20 7.07 -35.03
C GLU A 485 -6.81 7.91 -33.89
N GLY A 486 -7.03 9.21 -34.14
CA GLY A 486 -7.53 10.15 -33.13
C GLY A 486 -6.47 10.74 -32.18
N THR A 487 -5.24 10.23 -32.16
CA THR A 487 -4.15 10.79 -31.29
C THR A 487 -3.56 12.11 -31.82
N GLY A 488 -3.88 12.51 -33.05
CA GLY A 488 -3.30 13.67 -33.73
C GLY A 488 -1.93 13.43 -34.34
N ILE A 489 -1.42 12.20 -34.27
CA ILE A 489 -0.14 11.79 -34.85
C ILE A 489 -0.37 11.27 -36.27
N LYS A 490 0.35 11.82 -37.25
CA LYS A 490 0.26 11.35 -38.64
C LYS A 490 1.02 10.06 -38.77
N HIS A 491 0.38 9.00 -39.25
CA HIS A 491 1.01 7.70 -39.39
C HIS A 491 0.77 7.16 -40.81
N VAL A 492 1.80 6.60 -41.45
CA VAL A 492 1.74 6.11 -42.83
C VAL A 492 2.59 4.85 -42.95
N THR A 493 2.08 3.81 -43.61
CA THR A 493 2.92 2.67 -44.00
C THR A 493 3.76 3.06 -45.22
N ASP A 494 5.07 3.20 -45.04
CA ASP A 494 6.01 3.39 -46.15
C ASP A 494 6.26 2.05 -46.86
N ARG A 495 5.69 1.92 -48.06
CA ARG A 495 5.83 0.72 -48.90
C ARG A 495 7.16 0.64 -49.66
N ARG A 496 7.99 1.69 -49.60
CA ARG A 496 9.32 1.71 -50.25
C ARG A 496 10.38 1.02 -49.39
N ARG A 497 10.14 0.92 -48.09
CA ARG A 497 10.96 0.17 -47.12
C ARG A 497 10.24 -1.12 -46.75
N VAL A 498 10.98 -2.08 -46.18
CA VAL A 498 10.42 -3.37 -45.74
C VAL A 498 9.37 -3.09 -44.67
N GLU A 499 8.13 -2.99 -45.14
CA GLU A 499 6.90 -2.78 -44.41
C GLU A 499 7.01 -1.87 -43.15
N THR A 500 7.55 -0.67 -43.34
CA THR A 500 7.85 0.25 -42.24
C THR A 500 6.65 1.17 -41.95
N LEU A 501 6.17 1.20 -40.71
CA LEU A 501 5.23 2.20 -40.21
C LEU A 501 6.00 3.48 -39.87
N VAL A 502 5.77 4.55 -40.61
CA VAL A 502 6.33 5.87 -40.35
C VAL A 502 5.33 6.68 -39.53
N VAL A 503 5.74 7.05 -38.32
CA VAL A 503 4.97 7.86 -37.39
C VAL A 503 5.58 9.26 -37.37
N THR A 504 4.81 10.26 -37.78
CA THR A 504 5.22 11.67 -37.90
C THR A 504 4.41 12.49 -36.91
N LYS A 505 5.12 13.14 -35.98
CA LYS A 505 4.56 14.16 -35.10
C LYS A 505 4.47 15.47 -35.89
N PRO A 506 3.27 15.99 -36.22
CA PRO A 506 3.16 17.33 -36.81
C PRO A 506 3.63 18.39 -35.81
N SER A 507 4.24 19.48 -36.29
CA SER A 507 4.42 20.70 -35.49
C SER A 507 3.02 21.16 -35.04
N SER A 508 2.79 21.11 -33.72
CA SER A 508 1.46 20.80 -33.18
C SER A 508 0.45 21.98 -33.22
N PRO A 509 -0.87 21.68 -33.37
CA PRO A 509 -2.00 22.54 -32.94
C PRO A 509 -1.95 22.99 -31.46
N SER A 510 -1.05 22.42 -30.65
CA SER A 510 -0.74 22.83 -29.28
C SER A 510 -0.30 24.30 -29.20
N MET A 511 0.34 24.85 -30.24
CA MET A 511 0.63 26.29 -30.31
C MET A 511 -0.65 27.14 -30.24
N ALA A 512 -1.73 26.71 -30.89
CA ALA A 512 -3.01 27.42 -30.83
C ALA A 512 -3.68 27.29 -29.45
N LYS A 513 -3.60 26.11 -28.81
CA LYS A 513 -4.11 25.92 -27.43
C LYS A 513 -3.27 26.69 -26.40
N HIS A 514 -1.95 26.74 -26.58
CA HIS A 514 -1.03 27.51 -25.74
C HIS A 514 -1.24 29.01 -25.94
N GLU A 515 -1.46 29.47 -27.17
CA GLU A 515 -1.80 30.87 -27.47
C GLU A 515 -3.19 31.24 -26.93
N GLN A 516 -4.17 30.35 -27.03
CA GLN A 516 -5.48 30.54 -26.40
C GLN A 516 -5.39 30.54 -24.86
N TRP A 517 -4.55 29.69 -24.27
CA TRP A 517 -4.25 29.74 -22.84
C TRP A 517 -3.58 31.07 -22.46
N ARG A 518 -2.57 31.53 -23.22
CA ARG A 518 -1.88 32.80 -23.01
C ARG A 518 -2.84 34.00 -23.10
N LYS A 519 -3.77 33.99 -24.06
CA LYS A 519 -4.84 35.00 -24.16
C LYS A 519 -5.84 34.96 -23.00
N ARG A 520 -6.16 33.77 -22.48
CA ARG A 520 -7.00 33.62 -21.26
C ARG A 520 -6.25 34.08 -20.01
N PHE A 521 -4.96 33.80 -19.94
CA PHE A 521 -4.04 34.20 -18.88
C PHE A 521 -3.95 35.73 -18.76
N GLU A 522 -3.70 36.43 -19.87
CA GLU A 522 -3.67 37.91 -19.85
C GLU A 522 -5.01 38.53 -19.44
N ARG A 523 -6.13 37.97 -19.93
CA ARG A 523 -7.48 38.41 -19.51
C ARG A 523 -7.74 38.19 -18.02
N ALA A 524 -7.28 37.07 -17.47
CA ALA A 524 -7.41 36.80 -16.04
C ALA A 524 -6.56 37.77 -15.21
N LYS A 525 -5.32 38.04 -15.64
CA LYS A 525 -4.42 39.01 -15.02
C LYS A 525 -5.02 40.43 -15.00
N GLU A 526 -5.63 40.87 -16.09
CA GLU A 526 -6.34 42.15 -16.14
C GLU A 526 -7.57 42.21 -15.22
N ARG A 527 -8.31 41.11 -15.08
CA ARG A 527 -9.46 41.03 -14.18
C ARG A 527 -9.06 41.04 -12.72
N ILE A 528 -7.99 40.32 -12.37
CA ILE A 528 -7.44 40.30 -11.01
C ILE A 528 -6.96 41.69 -10.59
N LYS A 529 -6.32 42.45 -11.51
CA LYS A 529 -5.93 43.85 -11.26
C LYS A 529 -7.09 44.81 -10.98
N LYS A 530 -8.31 44.49 -11.42
CA LYS A 530 -9.52 45.31 -11.21
C LYS A 530 -10.21 45.04 -9.88
N LEU A 531 -9.84 43.96 -9.19
CA LEU A 531 -10.37 43.66 -7.85
C LEU A 531 -9.73 44.58 -6.81
N ASP A 532 -10.37 44.71 -5.64
CA ASP A 532 -9.77 45.44 -4.53
C ASP A 532 -8.49 44.72 -4.07
N GLN A 533 -7.35 45.32 -4.42
CA GLN A 533 -6.02 44.79 -4.14
C GLN A 533 -5.73 44.72 -2.63
N GLY A 534 -6.34 45.60 -1.83
CA GLY A 534 -6.21 45.58 -0.37
C GLY A 534 -6.95 44.39 0.26
N MET A 535 -8.16 44.10 -0.24
CA MET A 535 -8.92 42.93 0.19
C MET A 535 -8.25 41.62 -0.26
N LEU A 536 -7.77 41.55 -1.52
CA LEU A 536 -7.02 40.38 -2.00
C LEU A 536 -5.75 40.15 -1.19
N LYS A 537 -4.99 41.19 -0.86
CA LYS A 537 -3.75 41.05 -0.08
C LYS A 537 -4.01 40.53 1.34
N ARG A 538 -5.13 40.94 1.95
CA ARG A 538 -5.58 40.39 3.24
C ARG A 538 -6.00 38.92 3.14
N LEU A 539 -6.68 38.53 2.07
CA LEU A 539 -7.17 37.15 1.89
C LEU A 539 -6.07 36.17 1.48
N LEU A 540 -5.14 36.60 0.64
CA LEU A 540 -4.11 35.74 0.06
C LEU A 540 -2.78 35.75 0.82
N GLY A 541 -2.60 36.66 1.78
CA GLY A 541 -1.39 36.71 2.61
C GLY A 541 -0.10 36.79 1.78
N ASP A 542 0.87 35.92 2.10
CA ASP A 542 2.17 35.87 1.44
C ASP A 542 2.09 35.39 -0.02
N ASP A 543 1.04 34.64 -0.37
CA ASP A 543 0.80 34.17 -1.75
C ASP A 543 0.24 35.25 -2.67
N TYR A 544 -0.14 36.42 -2.13
CA TYR A 544 -0.71 37.52 -2.90
C TYR A 544 0.17 37.94 -4.07
N LYS A 545 1.48 38.14 -3.86
CA LYS A 545 2.41 38.52 -4.93
C LYS A 545 2.58 37.39 -5.94
N SER A 546 2.74 36.15 -5.47
CA SER A 546 2.86 34.97 -6.33
C SER A 546 1.65 34.77 -7.24
N LEU A 547 0.43 35.07 -6.77
CA LEU A 547 -0.81 34.89 -7.53
C LEU A 547 -1.22 36.12 -8.36
N THR A 548 -0.86 37.33 -7.97
CA THR A 548 -1.15 38.56 -8.74
C THR A 548 -0.07 38.88 -9.78
N GLU A 549 1.18 38.55 -9.49
CA GLU A 549 2.32 38.71 -10.40
C GLU A 549 2.62 37.41 -11.18
N LEU A 550 2.08 36.26 -10.72
CA LEU A 550 2.19 34.94 -11.34
C LEU A 550 3.65 34.49 -11.55
N GLN A 551 4.53 34.89 -10.63
CA GLN A 551 5.88 34.33 -10.50
C GLN A 551 5.75 32.92 -9.90
N GLY A 552 5.63 31.91 -10.78
CA GLY A 552 5.59 30.51 -10.35
C GLY A 552 4.93 29.53 -11.33
N THR A 553 4.22 29.99 -12.35
CA THR A 553 3.50 29.10 -13.29
C THR A 553 4.13 28.93 -14.67
N THR A 554 5.22 29.62 -14.99
CA THR A 554 6.07 29.23 -16.13
C THR A 554 6.97 28.08 -15.72
N ARG A 555 6.47 26.85 -15.90
CA ARG A 555 7.31 25.66 -15.85
C ARG A 555 8.09 25.58 -17.17
N GLY A 556 9.25 26.22 -17.21
CA GLY A 556 10.19 26.14 -18.32
C GLY A 556 11.21 27.28 -18.31
N ASP A 557 12.47 26.91 -18.10
CA ASP A 557 13.70 27.70 -18.21
C ASP A 557 13.94 28.84 -17.20
N GLN A 558 15.11 28.72 -16.56
CA GLN A 558 15.78 29.62 -15.60
C GLN A 558 15.53 29.31 -14.11
N GLY A 559 16.65 29.17 -13.39
CA GLY A 559 16.79 28.46 -12.12
C GLY A 559 15.96 29.00 -10.95
N LEU A 560 15.55 28.08 -10.08
CA LEU A 560 14.79 28.34 -8.87
C LEU A 560 15.62 28.02 -7.61
N PRO A 561 15.61 28.89 -6.60
CA PRO A 561 15.89 28.51 -5.22
C PRO A 561 14.62 28.03 -4.50
N GLY A 562 14.81 27.08 -3.57
CA GLY A 562 14.05 26.95 -2.31
C GLY A 562 12.61 26.43 -2.39
N ALA A 563 12.43 25.15 -2.07
CA ALA A 563 11.13 24.54 -1.79
C ALA A 563 10.54 25.05 -0.46
N LEU A 564 9.25 25.37 -0.45
CA LEU A 564 8.41 25.35 0.75
C LEU A 564 7.30 24.31 0.54
N VAL A 565 7.10 23.53 1.59
CA VAL A 565 6.24 22.36 1.78
C VAL A 565 4.75 22.73 1.66
N PRO A 566 3.87 21.91 1.06
CA PRO A 566 2.43 22.15 1.14
C PRO A 566 1.82 21.42 2.35
N GLU A 567 1.67 22.14 3.47
CA GLU A 567 0.72 21.77 4.53
C GLU A 567 -0.69 22.30 4.21
N ARG A 568 -1.69 21.47 4.53
CA ARG A 568 -3.12 21.80 4.74
C ARG A 568 -3.83 22.61 3.65
N ARG A 569 -4.43 21.90 2.68
CA ARG A 569 -5.64 22.40 2.00
C ARG A 569 -6.86 22.12 2.87
N GLN A 570 -7.31 23.14 3.60
CA GLN A 570 -8.67 23.17 4.16
C GLN A 570 -9.67 23.15 3.00
N ARG A 571 -10.62 22.20 3.07
CA ARG A 571 -11.81 22.15 2.22
C ARG A 571 -12.63 23.43 2.42
N LEU A 572 -12.83 24.18 1.35
CA LEU A 572 -13.97 25.09 1.23
C LEU A 572 -15.15 24.25 0.74
N GLU A 573 -16.00 23.82 1.67
CA GLU A 573 -17.34 23.30 1.33
C GLU A 573 -18.26 24.50 1.10
N ILE A 574 -18.77 24.61 -0.14
CA ILE A 574 -19.87 25.49 -0.48
C ILE A 574 -21.13 24.77 0.04
N ILE A 575 -21.73 25.34 1.08
CA ILE A 575 -23.06 24.97 1.55
C ILE A 575 -24.05 25.46 0.49
N ASP A 576 -24.78 24.54 -0.14
CA ASP A 576 -25.97 24.87 -0.91
C ASP A 576 -27.19 24.75 0.03
N LEU A 577 -27.89 25.87 0.22
CA LEU A 577 -29.16 25.96 0.93
C LEU A 577 -30.26 26.15 -0.11
N THR A 578 -30.84 25.04 -0.56
CA THR A 578 -32.22 24.96 -1.07
C THR A 578 -32.82 23.62 -0.73
#